data_AF-A0A382GT88-F1
#
_entry.id   AF-A0A382GT88-F1
#
_cell.length_a   1.000
_cell.length_b   1.000
_cell.length_c   1.000
_cell.angle_alpha   90.00
_cell.angle_beta   90.00
_cell.angle_gamma   90.00
#
_symmetry.space_group_name_H-M   'P 1'
#
loop_
_entity.id
_entity.type
_entity.pdbx_description
1 polymer ?
#
loop_
_entity_poly.entity_id
_entity_poly.type
_entity_poly.pdbx_seq_one_letter_code
_entity_poly.pdbx_strand_id
1 'polypeptide(L)'
;MLKTRDLLIEIGTEELPPKSLKSLATAFSEQMCLALNEVELDFNDTSWYATPRRLSLLITDLDITQKDKEHQRRGPSLSVAFDKNENPTQATVGFAKSCGVEVKELEKLESGKGAWLVFNTILKGKKTNEIIPELVEKSLERLPIARRMRWGNCNIEFVRPIKWTLILFGN
;
A
#
# COMPACT_ATOMS: atom_id res chain seq x y z
N MET A 1 -23.51 2.14 -5.25
CA MET A 1 -22.63 1.00 -4.94
C MET A 1 -21.99 1.29 -3.58
N LEU A 2 -21.86 0.30 -2.69
CA LEU A 2 -21.23 0.49 -1.37
C LEU A 2 -19.77 0.95 -1.56
N LYS A 3 -19.34 1.94 -0.77
CA LYS A 3 -17.97 2.48 -0.78
C LYS A 3 -17.00 1.67 0.08
N THR A 4 -17.55 0.87 0.98
CA THR A 4 -16.83 0.03 1.92
C THR A 4 -17.35 -1.40 1.87
N ARG A 5 -16.55 -2.35 2.32
CA ARG A 5 -16.87 -3.77 2.47
C ARG A 5 -16.07 -4.39 3.61
N ASP A 6 -16.58 -5.46 4.20
CA ASP A 6 -15.83 -6.19 5.20
C ASP A 6 -14.76 -7.08 4.55
N LEU A 7 -13.63 -7.22 5.24
CA LEU A 7 -12.53 -8.10 4.87
C LEU A 7 -12.32 -9.14 5.97
N LEU A 8 -12.49 -10.42 5.62
CA LEU A 8 -12.11 -11.55 6.46
C LEU A 8 -10.84 -12.18 5.92
N ILE A 9 -9.83 -12.28 6.77
CA ILE A 9 -8.60 -13.03 6.50
C ILE A 9 -8.52 -14.17 7.50
N GLU A 10 -8.26 -15.38 7.02
CA GLU A 10 -8.00 -16.54 7.86
C GLU A 10 -6.75 -17.28 7.38
N ILE A 11 -5.86 -17.59 8.31
CA ILE A 11 -4.65 -18.38 8.10
C ILE A 11 -4.79 -19.67 8.87
N GLY A 12 -4.97 -20.78 8.15
CA GLY A 12 -4.98 -22.12 8.70
C GLY A 12 -3.56 -22.66 8.83
N THR A 13 -3.20 -23.18 10.01
CA THR A 13 -1.86 -23.67 10.30
C THR A 13 -1.89 -25.04 10.95
N GLU A 14 -0.74 -25.70 11.03
CA GLU A 14 -0.51 -26.69 12.08
C GLU A 14 -0.60 -26.07 13.48
N GLU A 15 -0.56 -26.92 14.51
CA GLU A 15 -0.76 -26.49 15.89
C GLU A 15 0.26 -25.44 16.37
N LEU A 16 -0.26 -24.23 16.57
CA LEU A 16 0.43 -23.06 17.09
C LEU A 16 0.67 -23.22 18.59
N PRO A 17 1.79 -22.69 19.12
CA PRO A 17 2.04 -22.69 20.55
C PRO A 17 0.93 -21.95 21.30
N PRO A 18 0.23 -22.58 22.27
CA PRO A 18 -0.91 -21.95 22.96
C PRO A 18 -0.57 -20.60 23.62
N LYS A 19 0.65 -20.48 24.14
CA LYS A 19 1.16 -19.25 24.78
C LYS A 19 1.38 -18.09 23.79
N SER A 20 1.52 -18.38 22.50
CA SER A 20 1.80 -17.40 21.45
C SER A 20 0.56 -17.00 20.66
N LEU A 21 -0.58 -17.68 20.83
CA LEU A 21 -1.79 -17.44 20.05
C LEU A 21 -2.26 -15.98 20.11
N LYS A 22 -2.47 -15.47 21.33
CA LYS A 22 -2.93 -14.10 21.54
C LYS A 22 -1.95 -13.09 20.94
N SER A 23 -0.66 -13.24 21.23
CA SER A 23 0.37 -12.30 20.74
C SER A 23 0.49 -12.32 19.21
N LEU A 24 0.33 -13.48 18.56
CA LEU A 24 0.38 -13.58 17.11
C LEU A 24 -0.87 -12.95 16.47
N ALA A 25 -2.05 -13.19 17.03
CA ALA A 25 -3.30 -12.64 16.50
C ALA A 25 -3.38 -11.12 16.66
N THR A 26 -3.01 -10.58 17.84
CA THR A 26 -2.98 -9.13 18.07
C THR A 26 -1.92 -8.47 17.19
N ALA A 27 -0.72 -9.04 17.11
CA ALA A 27 0.33 -8.50 16.24
C ALA A 27 -0.08 -8.54 14.76
N PHE A 28 -0.77 -9.58 14.31
CA PHE A 28 -1.29 -9.63 12.94
C PHE A 28 -2.31 -8.52 12.68
N SER A 29 -3.25 -8.31 13.61
CA SER A 29 -4.21 -7.20 13.55
C SER A 29 -3.52 -5.84 13.49
N GLU A 30 -2.54 -5.60 14.36
CA GLU A 30 -1.78 -4.35 14.42
C GLU A 30 -0.99 -4.10 13.14
N GLN A 31 -0.27 -5.11 12.62
CA GLN A 31 0.48 -4.99 11.38
C GLN A 31 -0.42 -4.73 10.17
N MET A 32 -1.59 -5.37 10.12
CA MET A 32 -2.59 -5.10 9.09
C MET A 32 -3.12 -3.67 9.16
N CYS A 33 -3.42 -3.15 10.37
CA CYS A 33 -3.83 -1.76 10.55
C CYS A 33 -2.75 -0.78 10.07
N LEU A 34 -1.49 -1.03 10.43
CA LEU A 34 -0.37 -0.21 9.98
C LEU A 34 -0.23 -0.25 8.45
N ALA A 35 -0.29 -1.44 7.85
CA ALA A 35 -0.18 -1.63 6.42
C ALA A 35 -1.31 -0.94 5.63
N LEU A 36 -2.55 -0.99 6.14
CA LEU A 36 -3.71 -0.29 5.55
C LEU A 36 -3.55 1.24 5.64
N ASN A 37 -3.09 1.75 6.78
CA ASN A 37 -2.83 3.18 6.96
C ASN A 37 -1.69 3.68 6.05
N GLU A 38 -0.61 2.90 5.89
CA GLU A 38 0.50 3.23 4.97
C GLU A 38 0.01 3.41 3.52
N VAL A 39 -1.03 2.67 3.13
CA VAL A 39 -1.63 2.76 1.79
C VAL A 39 -2.87 3.65 1.75
N GLU A 40 -3.21 4.36 2.83
CA GLU A 40 -4.36 5.25 2.94
C GLU A 40 -5.70 4.58 2.56
N LEU A 41 -5.90 3.35 3.03
CA LEU A 41 -7.21 2.69 3.01
C LEU A 41 -7.88 2.84 4.37
N ASP A 42 -9.01 3.54 4.42
CA ASP A 42 -9.76 3.73 5.66
C ASP A 42 -10.60 2.48 5.98
N PHE A 43 -10.78 2.22 7.27
CA PHE A 43 -11.62 1.14 7.81
C PHE A 43 -12.20 1.57 9.17
N ASN A 44 -13.24 0.89 9.64
CA ASN A 44 -13.92 1.25 10.89
C ASN A 44 -13.31 0.55 12.11
N ASP A 45 -13.32 -0.79 12.13
CA ASP A 45 -12.86 -1.57 13.27
C ASP A 45 -12.20 -2.89 12.86
N THR A 46 -11.41 -3.48 13.75
CA THR A 46 -10.78 -4.78 13.58
C THR A 46 -11.07 -5.73 14.73
N SER A 47 -11.34 -6.99 14.41
CA SER A 47 -11.54 -8.07 15.38
C SER A 47 -10.64 -9.25 15.03
N TRP A 48 -9.77 -9.63 15.94
CA TRP A 48 -8.87 -10.78 15.79
C TRP A 48 -9.42 -12.01 16.52
N TYR A 49 -9.16 -13.18 15.96
CA TYR A 49 -9.51 -14.47 16.53
C TYR A 49 -8.33 -15.43 16.42
N ALA A 50 -8.19 -16.29 17.42
CA ALA A 50 -7.11 -17.27 17.45
C ALA A 50 -7.60 -18.61 18.01
N THR A 51 -7.25 -19.69 17.31
CA THR A 51 -7.36 -21.06 17.80
C THR A 51 -6.01 -21.74 17.58
N PRO A 52 -5.75 -22.92 18.19
CA PRO A 52 -4.49 -23.63 17.97
C PRO A 52 -4.14 -23.88 16.50
N ARG A 53 -5.09 -23.88 15.57
CA ARG A 53 -4.84 -24.14 14.14
C ARG A 53 -5.31 -23.02 13.21
N ARG A 54 -5.66 -21.85 13.75
CA ARG A 54 -6.21 -20.74 12.96
C ARG A 54 -5.89 -19.39 13.58
N LEU A 55 -5.44 -18.46 12.75
CA LEU A 55 -5.46 -17.01 13.04
C LEU A 55 -6.46 -16.38 12.08
N SER A 56 -7.40 -15.57 12.59
CA SER A 56 -8.36 -14.86 11.76
C SER A 56 -8.40 -13.38 12.13
N LEU A 57 -8.65 -12.54 11.15
CA LEU A 57 -8.82 -11.10 11.28
C LEU A 57 -10.04 -10.67 10.47
N LEU A 58 -10.99 -10.01 11.12
CA LEU A 58 -12.11 -9.32 10.49
C LEU A 58 -11.84 -7.82 10.55
N ILE A 59 -11.93 -7.16 9.39
CA ILE A 59 -11.84 -5.70 9.26
C ILE A 59 -13.17 -5.22 8.70
N THR A 60 -13.82 -4.29 9.39
CA THR A 60 -15.15 -3.80 9.05
C THR A 60 -15.07 -2.48 8.28
N ASP A 61 -16.00 -2.29 7.35
CA ASP A 61 -16.13 -1.08 6.54
C ASP A 61 -14.81 -0.63 5.87
N LEU A 62 -14.05 -1.57 5.32
CA LEU A 62 -12.82 -1.27 4.58
C LEU A 62 -13.16 -0.67 3.20
N ASP A 63 -12.52 0.45 2.86
CA ASP A 63 -12.64 1.09 1.55
C ASP A 63 -12.42 0.10 0.40
N ILE A 64 -13.21 0.20 -0.67
CA ILE A 64 -13.09 -0.67 -1.86
C ILE A 64 -11.95 -0.27 -2.82
N THR A 65 -11.45 0.95 -2.67
CA THR A 65 -10.41 1.55 -3.50
C THR A 65 -9.66 2.59 -2.69
N GLN A 66 -8.35 2.70 -2.90
CA GLN A 66 -7.60 3.84 -2.40
C GLN A 66 -8.13 5.15 -2.98
N LYS A 67 -7.95 6.24 -2.24
CA LYS A 67 -8.21 7.58 -2.75
C LYS A 67 -7.21 7.91 -3.86
N ASP A 68 -7.70 8.63 -4.87
CA ASP A 68 -6.84 9.24 -5.88
C ASP A 68 -5.89 10.24 -5.21
N LYS A 69 -4.62 10.23 -5.61
CA LYS A 69 -3.62 11.14 -5.07
C LYS A 69 -3.20 12.16 -6.12
N GLU A 70 -3.23 13.43 -5.75
CA GLU A 70 -2.55 14.46 -6.52
C GLU A 70 -1.05 14.27 -6.38
N HIS A 71 -0.39 14.15 -7.52
CA HIS A 71 1.05 13.97 -7.59
C HIS A 71 1.63 15.10 -8.43
N GLN A 72 2.43 15.95 -7.78
CA GLN A 72 3.11 17.05 -8.43
C GLN A 72 4.58 16.68 -8.66
N ARG A 73 5.00 16.69 -9.92
CA ARG A 73 6.41 16.59 -10.31
C ARG A 73 6.95 17.98 -10.58
N ARG A 74 8.06 18.33 -9.92
CA ARG A 74 8.77 19.59 -10.20
C ARG A 74 9.82 19.38 -11.27
N GLY A 75 9.79 20.23 -12.28
CA GLY A 75 10.75 20.30 -13.36
C GLY A 75 11.78 21.41 -13.13
N PRO A 76 12.44 21.86 -14.22
CA PRO A 76 13.43 22.93 -14.17
C PRO A 76 12.85 24.25 -13.61
N SER A 77 13.71 25.08 -13.00
CA SER A 77 13.31 26.43 -12.60
C SER A 77 12.98 27.28 -13.83
N LEU A 78 12.04 28.23 -13.72
CA LEU A 78 11.65 29.10 -14.83
C LEU A 78 12.85 29.85 -15.44
N SER A 79 13.85 30.18 -14.61
CA SER A 79 15.09 30.84 -15.04
C SER A 79 15.94 30.03 -16.03
N VAL A 80 15.77 28.71 -16.08
CA VAL A 80 16.51 27.80 -16.99
C VAL A 80 15.57 26.94 -17.84
N ALA A 81 14.26 27.18 -17.73
CA ALA A 81 13.25 26.42 -18.46
C ALA A 81 13.18 26.82 -19.94
N PHE A 82 13.48 28.08 -20.24
CA PHE A 82 13.47 28.66 -21.58
C PHE A 82 14.81 29.33 -21.90
N ASP A 83 15.20 29.30 -23.16
CA ASP A 83 16.40 29.97 -23.65
C ASP A 83 16.14 31.47 -23.93
N LYS A 84 17.16 32.17 -24.43
CA LYS A 84 17.09 33.62 -24.74
C LYS A 84 16.07 33.97 -25.84
N ASN A 85 15.62 33.00 -26.62
CA ASN A 85 14.64 33.16 -27.70
C ASN A 85 13.26 32.63 -27.29
N GLU A 86 13.02 32.43 -26.00
CA GLU A 86 11.78 31.87 -25.42
C GLU A 86 11.49 30.41 -25.83
N ASN A 87 12.48 29.68 -26.36
CA ASN A 87 12.29 28.27 -26.70
C ASN A 87 12.53 27.38 -25.47
N PRO A 88 11.78 26.29 -25.30
CA PRO A 88 12.02 25.33 -24.22
C PRO A 88 13.42 24.74 -24.28
N THR A 89 14.13 24.72 -23.15
CA THR A 89 15.43 24.06 -23.09
C THR A 89 15.29 22.54 -23.21
N GLN A 90 16.38 21.85 -23.56
CA GLN A 90 16.41 20.38 -23.62
C GLN A 90 15.96 19.73 -22.29
N ALA A 91 16.27 20.36 -21.15
CA ALA A 91 15.83 19.91 -19.84
C ALA A 91 14.31 19.96 -19.70
N THR A 92 13.67 21.05 -20.14
CA THR A 92 12.21 21.21 -20.15
C THR A 92 11.53 20.21 -21.07
N VAL A 93 12.07 20.02 -22.29
CA VAL A 93 11.53 19.03 -23.25
C VAL A 93 11.65 17.61 -22.69
N GLY A 94 12.81 17.27 -22.11
CA GLY A 94 13.03 15.97 -21.48
C GLY A 94 12.09 15.74 -20.28
N PHE A 95 11.86 16.76 -19.47
CA PHE A 95 10.93 16.71 -18.35
C PHE A 95 9.49 16.47 -18.80
N ALA A 96 9.00 17.26 -19.78
CA ALA A 96 7.65 17.11 -20.35
C ALA A 96 7.46 15.69 -20.92
N LYS A 97 8.43 15.21 -21.70
CA LYS A 97 8.43 13.84 -22.25
C LYS A 97 8.39 12.77 -21.16
N SER A 98 9.15 12.94 -20.06
CA SER A 98 9.11 12.01 -18.93
C SER A 98 7.77 12.02 -18.17
N CYS A 99 6.97 13.07 -18.34
CA CYS A 99 5.62 13.20 -17.81
C CYS A 99 4.55 12.74 -18.80
N GLY A 100 4.92 12.42 -20.04
CA GLY A 100 3.99 12.01 -21.09
C GLY A 100 3.15 13.15 -21.66
N VAL A 101 3.56 14.40 -21.48
CA VAL A 101 2.83 15.60 -21.91
C VAL A 101 3.70 16.51 -22.76
N GLU A 102 3.09 17.46 -23.46
CA GLU A 102 3.80 18.54 -24.14
C GLU A 102 4.25 19.63 -23.17
N VAL A 103 5.28 20.40 -23.54
CA VAL A 103 5.80 21.51 -22.70
C VAL A 103 4.71 22.53 -22.36
N LYS A 104 3.77 22.76 -23.28
CA LYS A 104 2.65 23.70 -23.09
C LYS A 104 1.65 23.27 -22.02
N GLU A 105 1.65 21.99 -21.65
CA GLU A 105 0.77 21.42 -20.62
C GLU A 105 1.40 21.47 -19.22
N LEU A 106 2.64 21.97 -19.12
CA LEU A 106 3.30 22.22 -17.84
C LEU A 106 2.79 23.52 -17.22
N GLU A 107 2.53 23.47 -15.92
CA GLU A 107 2.11 24.64 -15.14
C GLU A 107 3.31 25.35 -14.53
N LYS A 108 3.13 26.61 -14.14
CA LYS A 108 4.15 27.38 -13.42
C LYS A 108 3.79 27.43 -11.94
N LEU A 109 4.74 27.04 -11.09
CA LEU A 109 4.61 27.17 -9.64
C LEU A 109 5.58 28.24 -9.15
N GLU A 110 5.04 29.37 -8.69
CA GLU A 110 5.80 30.46 -8.08
C GLU A 110 5.64 30.43 -6.56
N SER A 111 6.75 30.52 -5.85
CA SER A 111 6.79 30.60 -4.38
C SER A 111 7.90 31.56 -3.96
N GLY A 112 7.90 31.99 -2.70
CA GLY A 112 8.96 32.87 -2.16
C GLY A 112 10.39 32.29 -2.27
N LYS A 113 10.53 31.00 -2.60
CA LYS A 113 11.80 30.31 -2.82
C LYS A 113 12.25 30.22 -4.28
N GLY A 114 11.43 30.68 -5.22
CA GLY A 114 11.71 30.62 -6.66
C GLY A 114 10.49 30.21 -7.49
N ALA A 115 10.70 30.02 -8.80
CA ALA A 115 9.68 29.62 -9.73
C ALA A 115 10.12 28.40 -10.56
N TRP A 116 9.23 27.44 -10.75
CA TRP A 116 9.48 26.17 -11.45
C TRP A 116 8.37 25.81 -12.42
N LEU A 117 8.70 25.03 -13.45
CA LEU A 117 7.69 24.27 -14.16
C LEU A 117 7.28 23.05 -13.34
N VAL A 118 6.00 22.75 -13.32
CA VAL A 118 5.44 21.59 -12.62
C VAL A 118 4.48 20.83 -13.52
N PHE A 119 4.38 19.54 -13.27
CA PHE A 119 3.35 18.68 -13.85
C PHE A 119 2.50 18.13 -12.72
N ASN A 120 1.23 18.54 -12.68
CA ASN A 120 0.23 18.01 -11.76
C ASN A 120 -0.49 16.86 -12.45
N THR A 121 -0.54 15.70 -11.80
CA THR A 121 -1.31 14.56 -12.29
C THR A 121 -2.05 13.90 -11.14
N ILE A 122 -3.10 13.16 -11.47
CA ILE A 122 -3.85 12.37 -10.51
C ILE A 122 -3.41 10.91 -10.66
N LEU A 123 -2.72 10.40 -9.65
CA LEU A 123 -2.46 8.98 -9.53
C LEU A 123 -3.74 8.30 -9.06
N LYS A 124 -4.30 7.46 -9.93
CA LYS A 124 -5.50 6.68 -9.58
C LYS A 124 -5.17 5.70 -8.46
N GLY A 125 -6.03 5.70 -7.44
CA GLY A 125 -5.95 4.71 -6.37
C GLY A 125 -6.14 3.30 -6.91
N LYS A 126 -5.51 2.30 -6.29
CA LYS A 126 -5.71 0.90 -6.66
C LYS A 126 -6.94 0.34 -5.95
N LYS A 127 -7.54 -0.70 -6.54
CA LYS A 127 -8.64 -1.43 -5.89
C LYS A 127 -8.12 -2.24 -4.72
N THR A 128 -8.87 -2.31 -3.64
CA THR A 128 -8.46 -3.01 -2.41
C THR A 128 -8.10 -4.47 -2.68
N ASN A 129 -8.86 -5.17 -3.52
CA ASN A 129 -8.58 -6.56 -3.89
C ASN A 129 -7.23 -6.78 -4.60
N GLU A 130 -6.64 -5.74 -5.21
CA GLU A 130 -5.31 -5.81 -5.85
C GLU A 130 -4.17 -5.64 -4.85
N ILE A 131 -4.42 -5.04 -3.67
CA ILE A 131 -3.38 -4.65 -2.70
C ILE A 131 -3.37 -5.61 -1.50
N ILE A 132 -4.55 -6.08 -1.07
CA ILE A 132 -4.70 -6.89 0.16
C ILE A 132 -3.75 -8.09 0.24
N PRO A 133 -3.55 -8.91 -0.82
CA PRO A 133 -2.63 -10.05 -0.73
C PRO A 133 -1.21 -9.65 -0.29
N GLU A 134 -0.68 -8.56 -0.84
CA GLU A 134 0.65 -8.05 -0.50
C GLU A 134 0.70 -7.51 0.93
N LEU A 135 -0.35 -6.83 1.40
CA LEU A 135 -0.42 -6.32 2.78
C LEU A 135 -0.49 -7.45 3.79
N VAL A 136 -1.22 -8.53 3.48
CA VAL A 136 -1.29 -9.73 4.32
C VAL A 136 0.09 -10.37 4.43
N GLU A 137 0.79 -10.56 3.30
CA GLU A 137 2.14 -11.13 3.28
C GLU A 137 3.11 -10.30 4.15
N LYS A 138 3.18 -8.99 3.92
CA LYS A 138 4.00 -8.06 4.72
C LYS A 138 3.66 -8.10 6.21
N SER A 139 2.38 -8.20 6.54
CA SER A 139 1.92 -8.25 7.94
C SER A 139 2.32 -9.55 8.62
N LEU A 140 2.24 -10.69 7.92
CA LEU A 140 2.70 -11.99 8.41
C LEU A 140 4.22 -12.03 8.58
N GLU A 141 4.96 -11.39 7.66
CA GLU A 141 6.41 -11.27 7.75
C GLU A 141 6.89 -10.48 8.96
N ARG A 142 6.10 -9.51 9.45
CA ARG A 142 6.47 -8.66 10.59
C ARG A 142 6.09 -9.26 11.96
N LEU A 143 5.50 -10.46 11.99
CA LEU A 143 5.08 -11.07 13.26
C LEU A 143 6.26 -11.38 14.21
N PRO A 144 6.06 -11.23 15.53
CA PRO A 144 7.07 -11.49 16.56
C PRO A 144 7.24 -13.00 16.79
N ILE A 145 7.83 -13.70 15.82
CA ILE A 145 8.03 -15.15 15.85
C ILE A 145 9.45 -15.46 16.32
N ALA A 146 9.57 -16.03 17.52
CA ALA A 146 10.86 -16.36 18.13
C ALA A 146 11.68 -17.41 17.34
N ARG A 147 10.99 -18.35 16.66
CA ARG A 147 11.61 -19.34 15.78
C ARG A 147 10.72 -19.54 14.56
N ARG A 148 11.18 -19.04 13.42
CA ARG A 148 10.55 -19.27 12.13
C ARG A 148 10.97 -20.63 11.59
N MET A 149 10.03 -21.30 10.96
CA MET A 149 10.24 -22.59 10.31
C MET A 149 10.10 -22.39 8.81
N ARG A 150 11.05 -22.97 8.07
CA ARG A 150 10.88 -23.27 6.64
C ARG A 150 10.35 -24.69 6.52
N TRP A 151 9.58 -24.97 5.48
CA TRP A 151 9.08 -26.31 5.21
C TRP A 151 9.18 -26.65 3.72
N GLY A 152 9.55 -27.91 3.45
CA GLY A 152 9.84 -28.38 2.10
C GLY A 152 10.97 -27.56 1.45
N ASN A 153 10.83 -27.28 0.16
CA ASN A 153 11.76 -26.43 -0.60
C ASN A 153 11.27 -24.96 -0.69
N CYS A 154 10.36 -24.54 0.19
CA CYS A 154 9.80 -23.20 0.18
C CYS A 154 10.65 -22.25 1.04
N ASN A 155 10.86 -21.03 0.54
CA ASN A 155 11.55 -19.96 1.29
C ASN A 155 10.63 -19.22 2.26
N ILE A 156 9.34 -19.53 2.29
CA ILE A 156 8.37 -18.92 3.21
C ILE A 156 8.66 -19.38 4.64
N GLU A 157 8.69 -18.41 5.55
CA GLU A 157 9.00 -18.60 6.94
C GLU A 157 7.82 -18.19 7.83
N PHE A 158 7.33 -19.14 8.62
CA PHE A 158 6.23 -18.91 9.56
C PHE A 158 6.44 -19.69 10.86
N VAL A 159 5.65 -19.42 11.89
CA VAL A 159 5.78 -20.09 13.19
C VAL A 159 5.48 -21.60 13.09
N ARG A 160 4.61 -21.98 12.17
CA ARG A 160 4.22 -23.37 11.83
C ARG A 160 3.84 -23.44 10.35
N PRO A 161 3.91 -24.63 9.72
CA PRO A 161 3.47 -24.78 8.33
C PRO A 161 2.03 -24.29 8.14
N ILE A 162 1.85 -23.38 7.18
CA ILE A 162 0.54 -22.91 6.73
C ILE A 162 -0.10 -24.02 5.89
N LYS A 163 -1.40 -24.25 6.09
CA LYS A 163 -2.19 -25.28 5.39
C LYS A 163 -3.12 -24.68 4.35
N TRP A 164 -3.71 -23.54 4.66
CA TRP A 164 -4.61 -22.83 3.78
C TRP A 164 -4.68 -21.37 4.20
N THR A 165 -5.07 -20.53 3.26
CA THR A 165 -5.32 -19.11 3.46
C THR A 165 -6.66 -18.78 2.82
N LEU A 166 -7.48 -17.99 3.51
CA LEU A 166 -8.72 -17.45 2.99
C LEU A 166 -8.68 -15.94 3.12
N ILE A 167 -9.03 -15.26 2.03
CA ILE A 167 -9.20 -13.81 1.97
C ILE A 167 -10.55 -13.58 1.30
N LEU A 168 -11.53 -13.10 2.06
CA LEU A 168 -12.87 -12.79 1.58
C LEU A 168 -13.13 -11.30 1.74
N PHE A 169 -13.42 -10.61 0.64
CA PHE A 169 -13.66 -9.17 0.62
C PHE A 169 -15.05 -8.84 0.07
N GLY A 170 -15.97 -8.48 0.96
CA GLY A 170 -17.39 -8.35 0.66
C GLY A 170 -18.14 -9.69 0.65
N ASN A 171 -19.12 -9.79 -0.26
CA ASN A 171 -19.97 -10.97 -0.44
C ASN A 171 -19.42 -11.91 -1.51
#